data_AF-A0A382AL60-F1
#
_entry.id   AF-A0A382AL60-F1
#
_cell.length_a   1.000
_cell.length_b   1.000
_cell.length_c   1.000
_cell.angle_alpha   90.00
_cell.angle_beta   90.00
_cell.angle_gamma   90.00
#
_symmetry.space_group_name_H-M   'P 1'
#
loop_
_entity.id
_entity.type
_entity.pdbx_description
1 polymer ?
#
loop_
_entity_poly.entity_id
_entity_poly.type
_entity_poly.pdbx_seq_one_letter_code
_entity_poly.pdbx_strand_id
1 'polypeptide(L)'
;MENDQTKDLEAVTWFDPLLSLKDPDRLIEQLALNPKNKAQKRAASCLLANAYLFSLNPEKHFMVISRRPETYTKNRYRIDAVGFRSFVQRVLPRFEKLKLIKLAKIGMSDRDELGIGFSRRSRYVPTIKLLRVLASHEITIQDVDKGNPEIIILRAEKPKRDYRYKQEKRLTGEEIIYTDTDKTRELRAWLDEYNSFVQSFDIDFPTHLEPKYRSATGFHRVFNVDFEHGGRLVGHWIFNIKKEQRHLLKLNGEQVTELDFKSMYPNILYSVAGLNYHQFHNDADPYQIVDLGRDLVKFGFLVAMTNNTRR
;
A
#
# COMPACT_ATOMS: atom_id res chain seq x y z
N MET A 1 -26.56 18.29 -17.94
CA MET A 1 -25.48 17.50 -18.58
C MET A 1 -24.16 18.01 -18.02
N GLU A 2 -23.83 17.55 -16.81
CA GLU A 2 -22.57 17.88 -16.14
C GLU A 2 -21.50 16.92 -16.62
N ASN A 3 -20.31 17.46 -16.87
CA ASN A 3 -19.27 16.91 -17.73
C ASN A 3 -18.61 15.64 -17.14
N ASP A 4 -19.02 14.48 -17.64
CA ASP A 4 -18.56 13.12 -17.30
C ASP A 4 -17.06 12.88 -17.58
N GLN A 5 -16.40 13.79 -18.31
CA GLN A 5 -14.98 13.66 -18.70
C GLN A 5 -13.98 13.79 -17.54
N THR A 6 -14.39 14.22 -16.35
CA THR A 6 -13.49 14.37 -15.19
C THR A 6 -13.38 13.12 -14.33
N LYS A 7 -14.44 12.31 -14.21
CA LYS A 7 -14.41 11.00 -13.53
C LYS A 7 -13.44 10.04 -14.22
N ASP A 8 -13.36 10.12 -15.54
CA ASP A 8 -12.52 9.28 -16.40
C ASP A 8 -11.01 9.49 -16.18
N LEU A 9 -10.62 10.67 -15.66
CA LEU A 9 -9.22 11.07 -15.48
C LEU A 9 -8.62 10.69 -14.11
N GLU A 10 -9.43 10.16 -13.21
CA GLU A 10 -9.02 9.73 -11.85
C GLU A 10 -8.92 8.21 -11.69
N ALA A 11 -9.48 7.45 -12.65
CA ALA A 11 -9.33 6.02 -12.78
C ALA A 11 -7.90 5.65 -13.22
N VAL A 12 -6.95 5.72 -12.29
CA VAL A 12 -5.51 5.58 -12.60
C VAL A 12 -4.83 4.47 -11.79
N THR A 13 -3.82 3.88 -12.41
CA THR A 13 -2.81 3.06 -11.73
C THR A 13 -1.55 3.90 -11.56
N TRP A 14 -1.06 4.01 -10.32
CA TRP A 14 0.18 4.71 -10.06
C TRP A 14 1.36 3.82 -10.38
N PHE A 15 2.32 4.35 -11.13
CA PHE A 15 3.58 3.66 -11.38
C PHE A 15 4.33 3.45 -10.07
N ASP A 16 4.67 2.21 -9.78
CA ASP A 16 5.46 1.82 -8.63
C ASP A 16 6.90 1.51 -9.10
N PRO A 17 7.90 2.31 -8.67
CA PRO A 17 9.28 2.15 -9.10
C PRO A 17 9.97 0.93 -8.48
N LEU A 18 9.33 0.23 -7.52
CA LEU A 18 9.86 -0.98 -6.89
C LEU A 18 9.54 -2.26 -7.67
N LEU A 19 8.51 -2.25 -8.53
CA LEU A 19 8.11 -3.47 -9.24
C LEU A 19 9.15 -3.89 -10.28
N SER A 20 9.32 -5.19 -10.49
CA SER A 20 10.04 -5.82 -11.61
C SER A 20 9.35 -7.10 -12.04
N LEU A 21 9.59 -7.53 -13.29
CA LEU A 21 9.46 -8.93 -13.65
C LEU A 21 10.71 -9.70 -13.22
N LYS A 22 10.51 -10.89 -12.65
CA LYS A 22 11.58 -11.81 -12.21
C LYS A 22 12.46 -12.25 -13.37
N ASP A 23 11.86 -12.65 -14.49
CA ASP A 23 12.57 -13.01 -15.73
C ASP A 23 12.07 -12.15 -16.93
N PRO A 24 12.69 -10.99 -17.18
CA PRO A 24 12.25 -10.08 -18.24
C PRO A 24 12.92 -10.34 -19.60
N ASP A 25 13.86 -11.29 -19.72
CA ASP A 25 14.81 -11.30 -20.84
C ASP A 25 14.15 -11.58 -22.19
N ARG A 26 13.27 -12.58 -22.26
CA ARG A 26 12.52 -12.92 -23.49
C ARG A 26 11.68 -11.75 -23.99
N LEU A 27 11.01 -11.05 -23.09
CA LEU A 27 10.21 -9.86 -23.41
C LEU A 27 11.09 -8.71 -23.90
N ILE A 28 12.22 -8.47 -23.23
CA ILE A 28 13.17 -7.41 -23.59
C ILE A 28 13.72 -7.62 -25.00
N GLU A 29 14.04 -8.86 -25.34
CA GLU A 29 14.53 -9.26 -26.65
C GLU A 29 13.45 -9.11 -27.72
N GLN A 30 12.26 -9.71 -27.53
CA GLN A 30 11.16 -9.66 -28.49
C GLN A 30 10.69 -8.21 -28.76
N LEU A 31 10.69 -7.36 -27.74
CA LEU A 31 10.33 -5.94 -27.86
C LEU A 31 11.47 -5.06 -28.37
N ALA A 32 12.65 -5.64 -28.63
CA ALA A 32 13.87 -4.95 -29.07
C ALA A 32 14.23 -3.74 -28.18
N LEU A 33 14.08 -3.89 -26.86
CA LEU A 33 14.29 -2.79 -25.91
C LEU A 33 15.78 -2.39 -25.80
N ASN A 34 16.69 -3.36 -25.96
CA ASN A 34 18.15 -3.18 -26.02
C ASN A 34 18.75 -2.36 -24.86
N PRO A 35 18.51 -2.73 -23.58
CA PRO A 35 19.08 -2.03 -22.43
C PRO A 35 20.61 -2.11 -22.45
N LYS A 36 21.28 -1.02 -22.10
CA LYS A 36 22.76 -0.92 -22.14
C LYS A 36 23.47 -1.39 -20.88
N ASN A 37 22.75 -1.53 -19.76
CA ASN A 37 23.31 -1.94 -18.48
C ASN A 37 22.22 -2.52 -17.56
N LYS A 38 22.63 -3.07 -16.41
CA LYS A 38 21.74 -3.67 -15.41
C LYS A 38 20.65 -2.71 -14.93
N ALA A 39 20.98 -1.42 -14.75
CA ALA A 39 20.00 -0.41 -14.31
C ALA A 39 18.91 -0.15 -15.36
N GLN A 40 19.26 -0.11 -16.65
CA GLN A 40 18.28 0.00 -17.74
C GLN A 40 17.45 -1.28 -17.89
N LYS A 41 18.07 -2.46 -17.74
CA LYS A 41 17.34 -3.75 -17.75
C LYS A 41 16.30 -3.79 -16.63
N ARG A 42 16.69 -3.41 -15.41
CA ARG A 42 15.78 -3.29 -14.25
C ARG A 42 14.66 -2.27 -14.49
N ALA A 43 14.98 -1.12 -15.07
CA ALA A 43 13.99 -0.09 -15.41
C ALA A 43 13.01 -0.53 -16.50
N ALA A 44 13.47 -1.27 -17.52
CA ALA A 44 12.61 -1.86 -18.53
C ALA A 44 11.68 -2.92 -17.92
N SER A 45 12.24 -3.85 -17.14
CA SER A 45 11.49 -4.85 -16.37
C SER A 45 10.43 -4.19 -15.47
N CYS A 46 10.76 -3.09 -14.81
CA CYS A 46 9.81 -2.33 -13.99
C CYS A 46 8.63 -1.77 -14.79
N LEU A 47 8.88 -1.20 -15.98
CA LEU A 47 7.81 -0.68 -16.83
C LEU A 47 6.91 -1.79 -17.37
N LEU A 48 7.51 -2.95 -17.71
CA LEU A 48 6.76 -4.13 -18.15
C LEU A 48 5.87 -4.67 -17.03
N ALA A 49 6.38 -4.79 -15.80
CA ALA A 49 5.61 -5.21 -14.64
C ALA A 49 4.42 -4.27 -14.36
N ASN A 50 4.66 -2.96 -14.37
CA ASN A 50 3.60 -1.97 -14.19
C ASN A 50 2.56 -2.02 -15.33
N ALA A 51 2.98 -2.22 -16.58
CA ALA A 51 2.06 -2.36 -17.72
C ALA A 51 1.23 -3.66 -17.64
N TYR A 52 1.82 -4.75 -17.16
CA TYR A 52 1.11 -6.00 -16.89
C TYR A 52 0.05 -5.80 -15.79
N LEU A 53 0.41 -5.25 -14.63
CA LEU A 53 -0.56 -4.98 -13.56
C LEU A 53 -1.67 -4.03 -14.01
N PHE A 54 -1.33 -3.02 -14.82
CA PHE A 54 -2.34 -2.14 -15.43
C PHE A 54 -3.35 -2.93 -16.27
N SER A 55 -2.91 -3.92 -17.04
CA SER A 55 -3.80 -4.75 -17.88
C SER A 55 -4.78 -5.62 -17.09
N LEU A 56 -4.49 -5.91 -15.81
CA LEU A 56 -5.38 -6.68 -14.93
C LEU A 56 -6.52 -5.86 -14.34
N ASN A 57 -6.51 -4.53 -14.51
CA ASN A 57 -7.48 -3.62 -13.89
C ASN A 57 -8.22 -2.84 -15.00
N PRO A 58 -9.23 -3.44 -15.65
CA PRO A 58 -9.91 -2.83 -16.80
C PRO A 58 -10.62 -1.52 -16.45
N GLU A 59 -10.91 -1.27 -15.17
CA GLU A 59 -11.46 -0.01 -14.67
C GLU A 59 -10.44 1.11 -14.55
N LYS A 60 -9.16 0.87 -14.89
CA LYS A 60 -8.08 1.88 -14.89
C LYS A 60 -7.75 2.26 -16.32
N HIS A 61 -7.75 3.56 -16.59
CA HIS A 61 -7.60 4.08 -17.96
C HIS A 61 -6.20 4.61 -18.23
N PHE A 62 -5.47 5.00 -17.18
CA PHE A 62 -4.10 5.54 -17.33
C PHE A 62 -3.14 4.99 -16.29
N MET A 63 -1.90 4.77 -16.73
CA MET A 63 -0.74 4.62 -15.85
C MET A 63 -0.12 6.00 -15.60
N VAL A 64 -0.02 6.40 -14.34
CA VAL A 64 0.53 7.70 -13.93
C VAL A 64 2.01 7.55 -13.62
N ILE A 65 2.85 8.17 -14.44
CA ILE A 65 4.31 8.15 -14.31
C ILE A 65 4.81 9.56 -13.97
N SER A 66 5.55 9.68 -12.86
CA SER A 66 6.24 10.93 -12.52
C SER A 66 7.44 11.14 -13.45
N ARG A 67 7.65 12.36 -13.94
CA ARG A 67 8.87 12.73 -14.67
C ARG A 67 9.84 13.56 -13.82
N ARG A 68 9.62 13.58 -12.49
CA ARG A 68 10.41 14.33 -11.53
C ARG A 68 11.52 13.47 -10.90
N PRO A 69 12.77 13.96 -10.77
CA PRO A 69 13.87 13.21 -10.17
C PRO A 69 13.57 12.67 -8.78
N GLU A 70 12.88 13.45 -7.94
CA GLU A 70 12.65 13.16 -6.51
C GLU A 70 11.79 11.89 -6.32
N THR A 71 10.99 11.52 -7.33
CA THR A 71 10.18 10.29 -7.28
C THR A 71 11.04 9.01 -7.29
N TYR A 72 12.25 9.11 -7.84
CA TYR A 72 13.17 7.99 -8.07
C TYR A 72 14.40 8.06 -7.17
N THR A 73 14.40 8.95 -6.18
CA THR A 73 15.44 9.01 -5.17
C THR A 73 15.30 7.78 -4.28
N LYS A 74 16.38 6.99 -4.21
CA LYS A 74 16.45 5.84 -3.30
C LYS A 74 16.49 6.34 -1.87
N ASN A 75 15.74 5.68 -1.02
CA ASN A 75 15.77 5.85 0.43
C ASN A 75 15.44 4.51 1.09
N ARG A 76 15.35 4.47 2.42
CA ARG A 76 15.00 3.27 3.18
C ARG A 76 13.76 2.55 2.64
N TYR A 77 12.69 3.28 2.35
CA TYR A 77 11.41 2.74 1.87
C TYR A 77 11.41 2.34 0.39
N ARG A 78 12.48 2.69 -0.35
CA ARG A 78 12.57 2.54 -1.80
C ARG A 78 13.96 2.12 -2.26
N ILE A 79 14.63 1.26 -1.49
CA ILE A 79 16.05 0.93 -1.73
C ILE A 79 16.27 0.26 -3.10
N ASP A 80 15.31 -0.54 -3.55
CA ASP A 80 15.33 -1.24 -4.83
C ASP A 80 14.71 -0.47 -5.99
N ALA A 81 14.24 0.76 -5.75
CA ALA A 81 13.55 1.54 -6.76
C ALA A 81 14.43 1.85 -7.97
N VAL A 82 13.81 1.88 -9.14
CA VAL A 82 14.50 2.29 -10.38
C VAL A 82 14.96 3.74 -10.30
N GLY A 83 16.17 4.03 -10.80
CA GLY A 83 16.73 5.39 -10.78
C GLY A 83 16.20 6.29 -11.88
N PHE A 84 16.16 7.60 -11.63
CA PHE A 84 15.65 8.62 -12.57
C PHE A 84 16.32 8.55 -13.95
N ARG A 85 17.66 8.54 -13.99
CA ARG A 85 18.42 8.53 -15.25
C ARG A 85 18.14 7.26 -16.06
N SER A 86 18.17 6.08 -15.43
CA SER A 86 17.90 4.81 -16.10
C SER A 86 16.47 4.71 -16.61
N PHE A 87 15.50 5.16 -15.82
CA PHE A 87 14.09 5.02 -16.16
C PHE A 87 13.60 6.17 -17.05
N VAL A 88 13.54 7.39 -16.52
CA VAL A 88 12.90 8.54 -17.21
C VAL A 88 13.69 9.01 -18.42
N GLN A 89 15.03 9.01 -18.36
CA GLN A 89 15.85 9.55 -19.46
C GLN A 89 16.24 8.51 -20.52
N ARG A 90 16.17 7.20 -20.22
CA ARG A 90 16.65 6.14 -21.13
C ARG A 90 15.54 5.17 -21.53
N VAL A 91 14.91 4.51 -20.56
CA VAL A 91 13.91 3.46 -20.84
C VAL A 91 12.58 4.05 -21.30
N LEU A 92 12.03 5.04 -20.61
CA LEU A 92 10.73 5.62 -20.94
C LEU A 92 10.68 6.18 -22.38
N PRO A 93 11.67 6.97 -22.86
CA PRO A 93 11.69 7.45 -24.25
C PRO A 93 11.89 6.31 -25.26
N ARG A 94 12.57 5.21 -24.89
CA ARG A 94 12.72 4.04 -25.74
C ARG A 94 11.38 3.34 -25.98
N PHE A 95 10.57 3.18 -24.92
CA PHE A 95 9.22 2.62 -25.03
C PHE A 95 8.30 3.51 -25.88
N GLU A 96 8.38 4.84 -25.71
CA GLU A 96 7.66 5.80 -26.56
C GLU A 96 8.08 5.68 -28.03
N LYS A 97 9.39 5.68 -28.32
CA LYS A 97 9.96 5.56 -29.68
C LYS A 97 9.54 4.26 -30.37
N LEU A 98 9.46 3.16 -29.63
CA LEU A 98 9.04 1.85 -30.13
C LEU A 98 7.51 1.69 -30.22
N LYS A 99 6.75 2.73 -29.85
CA LYS A 99 5.28 2.75 -29.80
C LYS A 99 4.70 1.65 -28.92
N LEU A 100 5.39 1.33 -27.82
CA LEU A 100 4.94 0.36 -26.81
C LEU A 100 4.05 1.00 -25.75
N ILE A 101 4.23 2.31 -25.53
CA ILE A 101 3.34 3.15 -24.73
C ILE A 101 3.02 4.42 -25.50
N LYS A 102 1.89 5.04 -25.17
CA LYS A 102 1.48 6.35 -25.68
C LYS A 102 1.35 7.33 -24.52
N LEU A 103 1.95 8.50 -24.64
CA LEU A 103 1.67 9.63 -23.75
C LEU A 103 0.27 10.16 -24.06
N ALA A 104 -0.68 9.97 -23.15
CA ALA A 104 -2.05 10.44 -23.30
C ALA A 104 -2.21 11.90 -22.83
N LYS A 105 -1.53 12.28 -21.74
CA LYS A 105 -1.53 13.66 -21.23
C LYS A 105 -0.20 13.97 -20.56
N ILE A 106 0.45 15.06 -20.99
CA ILE A 106 1.66 15.55 -20.33
C ILE A 106 1.33 16.08 -18.93
N GLY A 107 2.24 15.87 -17.99
CA GLY A 107 2.09 16.43 -16.65
C GLY A 107 2.35 17.93 -16.65
N MET A 108 1.62 18.67 -15.83
CA MET A 108 1.75 20.12 -15.68
C MET A 108 1.68 20.48 -14.20
N SER A 109 2.44 21.49 -13.80
CA SER A 109 2.37 22.07 -12.46
C SER A 109 2.13 23.56 -12.63
N ASP A 110 1.09 24.06 -12.00
CA ASP A 110 0.78 25.48 -11.94
C ASP A 110 0.61 25.85 -10.47
N ARG A 111 1.23 26.94 -10.03
CA ARG A 111 1.21 27.44 -8.65
C ARG A 111 1.23 28.96 -8.68
N ASP A 112 0.36 29.55 -7.87
CA ASP A 112 0.36 30.99 -7.63
C ASP A 112 1.52 31.42 -6.70
N GLU A 113 1.60 32.73 -6.45
CA GLU A 113 2.64 33.36 -5.62
C GLU A 113 2.64 32.89 -4.15
N LEU A 114 1.52 32.33 -3.68
CA LEU A 114 1.37 31.74 -2.35
C LEU A 114 1.72 30.25 -2.35
N GLY A 115 2.15 29.70 -3.48
CA GLY A 115 2.47 28.29 -3.66
C GLY A 115 1.24 27.38 -3.80
N ILE A 116 0.04 27.97 -3.91
CA ILE A 116 -1.23 27.27 -4.06
C ILE A 116 -1.45 26.99 -5.54
N GLY A 117 -1.74 25.74 -5.88
CA GLY A 117 -2.04 25.37 -7.25
C GLY A 117 -2.13 23.86 -7.44
N PHE A 118 -2.14 23.41 -8.68
CA PHE A 118 -2.31 22.01 -9.01
C PHE A 118 -1.06 21.42 -9.67
N SER A 119 -0.77 20.16 -9.34
CA SER A 119 0.23 19.37 -10.06
C SER A 119 -0.44 18.11 -10.59
N ARG A 120 -0.37 17.91 -11.91
CA ARG A 120 -0.81 16.68 -12.57
C ARG A 120 0.42 15.97 -13.12
N ARG A 121 0.58 14.69 -12.78
CA ARG A 121 1.62 13.84 -13.35
C ARG A 121 1.24 13.36 -14.76
N SER A 122 2.24 12.93 -15.53
CA SER A 122 2.03 12.45 -16.90
C SER A 122 1.25 11.14 -16.91
N ARG A 123 0.33 11.00 -17.87
CA ARG A 123 -0.53 9.83 -18.05
C ARG A 123 -0.12 9.08 -19.31
N TYR A 124 0.12 7.77 -19.17
CA TYR A 124 0.49 6.88 -20.26
C TYR A 124 -0.52 5.75 -20.40
N VAL A 125 -0.60 5.20 -21.60
CA VAL A 125 -1.41 4.01 -21.92
C VAL A 125 -0.50 3.00 -22.63
N PRO A 126 -0.38 1.75 -22.15
CA PRO A 126 0.23 0.66 -22.90
C PRO A 126 -0.47 0.47 -24.24
N THR A 127 0.27 0.32 -25.33
CA THR A 127 -0.34 0.08 -26.64
C THR A 127 -0.76 -1.38 -26.78
N ILE A 128 -1.69 -1.66 -27.70
CA ILE A 128 -2.11 -3.03 -28.04
C ILE A 128 -0.88 -3.89 -28.42
N LYS A 129 0.13 -3.30 -29.06
CA LYS A 129 1.39 -3.98 -29.38
C LYS A 129 2.09 -4.54 -28.14
N LEU A 130 2.22 -3.72 -27.09
CA LEU A 130 2.82 -4.16 -25.83
C LEU A 130 1.94 -5.20 -25.13
N LEU A 131 0.63 -4.94 -25.03
CA LEU A 131 -0.31 -5.82 -24.34
C LEU A 131 -0.39 -7.22 -24.98
N ARG A 132 -0.36 -7.31 -26.31
CA ARG A 132 -0.31 -8.61 -27.02
C ARG A 132 0.95 -9.40 -26.69
N VAL A 133 2.10 -8.73 -26.59
CA VAL A 133 3.36 -9.40 -26.23
C VAL A 133 3.31 -9.90 -24.79
N LEU A 134 2.84 -9.08 -23.84
CA LEU A 134 2.67 -9.50 -22.45
C LEU A 134 1.70 -10.71 -22.33
N ALA A 135 0.58 -10.67 -23.05
CA ALA A 135 -0.40 -11.76 -23.06
C ALA A 135 0.17 -13.06 -23.65
N SER A 136 1.07 -12.98 -24.64
CA SER A 136 1.71 -14.16 -25.26
C SER A 136 2.73 -14.87 -24.37
N HIS A 137 3.12 -14.26 -23.25
CA HIS A 137 4.16 -14.78 -22.34
C HIS A 137 3.59 -15.39 -21.05
N GLU A 138 2.27 -15.56 -20.96
CA GLU A 138 1.58 -16.19 -19.81
C GLU A 138 2.01 -15.63 -18.44
N ILE A 139 2.34 -14.34 -18.39
CA ILE A 139 2.81 -13.67 -17.17
C ILE A 139 1.71 -13.74 -16.11
N THR A 140 2.08 -14.15 -14.90
CA THR A 140 1.22 -14.23 -13.72
C THR A 140 1.58 -13.15 -12.70
N ILE A 141 0.73 -12.96 -11.68
CA ILE A 141 1.04 -12.06 -10.57
C ILE A 141 2.29 -12.51 -9.80
N GLN A 142 2.60 -13.81 -9.81
CA GLN A 142 3.77 -14.40 -9.16
C GLN A 142 5.08 -14.06 -9.86
N ASP A 143 5.04 -13.68 -11.14
CA ASP A 143 6.21 -13.24 -11.92
C ASP A 143 6.60 -11.79 -11.65
N VAL A 144 5.72 -11.04 -10.97
CA VAL A 144 5.98 -9.67 -10.54
C VAL A 144 6.66 -9.68 -9.17
N ASP A 145 7.95 -9.36 -9.17
CA ASP A 145 8.71 -9.04 -7.97
C ASP A 145 8.32 -7.62 -7.49
N LYS A 146 7.97 -7.53 -6.20
CA LYS A 146 7.59 -6.28 -5.54
C LYS A 146 8.80 -5.54 -4.94
N GLY A 147 10.01 -6.07 -5.12
CA GLY A 147 11.22 -5.62 -4.45
C GLY A 147 11.22 -6.01 -2.98
N ASN A 148 12.17 -5.46 -2.22
CA ASN A 148 12.19 -5.58 -0.76
C ASN A 148 11.68 -4.28 -0.11
N PRO A 149 10.34 -4.08 0.02
CA PRO A 149 9.81 -2.92 0.70
C PRO A 149 10.14 -2.97 2.20
N GLU A 150 10.51 -1.82 2.77
CA GLU A 150 10.74 -1.72 4.22
C GLU A 150 9.46 -2.09 5.00
N ILE A 151 9.60 -2.99 5.98
CA ILE A 151 8.48 -3.55 6.77
C ILE A 151 8.27 -2.85 8.11
N ILE A 152 9.14 -1.89 8.47
CA ILE A 152 8.96 -0.98 9.60
C ILE A 152 8.89 0.45 9.06
N ILE A 153 7.68 1.01 9.05
CA ILE A 153 7.39 2.34 8.53
C ILE A 153 7.27 3.32 9.69
N LEU A 154 8.11 4.36 9.69
CA LEU A 154 7.97 5.51 10.58
C LEU A 154 7.37 6.67 9.82
N ARG A 155 6.29 7.25 10.34
CA ARG A 155 5.64 8.43 9.76
C ARG A 155 5.75 9.63 10.69
N ALA A 156 5.79 10.82 10.13
CA ALA A 156 5.64 12.07 10.87
C ALA A 156 4.24 12.19 11.47
N GLU A 157 4.05 13.22 12.30
CA GLU A 157 2.73 13.61 12.75
C GLU A 157 1.83 13.89 11.53
N LYS A 158 0.56 13.53 11.64
CA LYS A 158 -0.40 13.81 10.57
C LYS A 158 -0.56 15.32 10.44
N PRO A 159 -0.51 15.88 9.22
CA PRO A 159 -0.79 17.29 9.05
C PRO A 159 -2.24 17.57 9.47
N LYS A 160 -2.45 18.74 10.10
CA LYS A 160 -3.79 19.20 10.49
C LYS A 160 -4.67 19.29 9.26
N ARG A 161 -5.91 18.81 9.40
CA ARG A 161 -6.90 18.87 8.32
C ARG A 161 -7.23 20.33 8.02
N ASP A 162 -7.10 20.75 6.77
CA ASP A 162 -7.60 22.05 6.35
C ASP A 162 -9.12 21.96 6.13
N TYR A 163 -9.90 22.42 7.12
CA TYR A 163 -11.35 22.35 7.10
C TYR A 163 -12.01 23.16 5.98
N ARG A 164 -11.25 24.01 5.27
CA ARG A 164 -11.76 24.79 4.12
C ARG A 164 -12.16 23.90 2.93
N TYR A 165 -11.63 22.68 2.84
CA TYR A 165 -11.91 21.74 1.75
C TYR A 165 -12.71 20.53 2.26
N LYS A 166 -14.04 20.58 2.10
CA LYS A 166 -15.00 19.57 2.61
C LYS A 166 -14.82 18.14 2.05
N GLN A 167 -14.00 17.95 1.01
CA GLN A 167 -13.81 16.66 0.32
C GLN A 167 -12.40 16.06 0.43
N GLU A 168 -11.54 16.53 1.34
CA GLU A 168 -10.18 15.96 1.41
C GLU A 168 -10.13 14.51 1.91
N LYS A 169 -9.27 13.72 1.23
CA LYS A 169 -8.79 12.42 1.70
C LYS A 169 -8.22 12.56 3.12
N ARG A 170 -8.37 11.51 3.94
CA ARG A 170 -7.64 11.39 5.21
C ARG A 170 -6.14 11.57 4.96
N LEU A 171 -5.55 12.61 5.54
CA LEU A 171 -4.12 12.85 5.46
C LEU A 171 -3.35 11.80 6.28
N THR A 172 -2.21 11.41 5.75
CA THR A 172 -1.23 10.55 6.43
C THR A 172 0.04 11.33 6.66
N GLY A 173 0.72 11.09 7.79
CA GLY A 173 2.05 11.64 8.00
C GLY A 173 3.02 11.15 6.94
N GLU A 174 3.97 12.00 6.57
CA GLU A 174 5.03 11.67 5.62
C GLU A 174 5.97 10.62 6.20
N GLU A 175 6.59 9.80 5.34
CA GLU A 175 7.55 8.78 5.77
C GLU A 175 8.86 9.42 6.24
N ILE A 176 9.31 9.07 7.45
CA ILE A 176 10.56 9.56 8.05
C ILE A 176 11.66 8.52 7.81
N ILE A 177 12.80 8.95 7.29
CA ILE A 177 14.00 8.12 7.20
C ILE A 177 14.63 8.02 8.59
N TYR A 178 14.89 6.80 9.06
CA TYR A 178 15.53 6.52 10.35
C TYR A 178 16.73 5.59 10.20
N THR A 179 17.65 5.66 11.16
CA THR A 179 18.76 4.71 11.32
C THR A 179 18.32 3.58 12.24
N ASP A 180 18.73 2.35 11.93
CA ASP A 180 18.35 1.19 12.72
C ASP A 180 18.95 1.21 14.13
N THR A 181 18.08 1.06 15.13
CA THR A 181 18.44 0.82 16.53
C THR A 181 18.36 -0.68 16.82
N ASP A 182 18.81 -1.11 18.00
CA ASP A 182 18.69 -2.52 18.39
C ASP A 182 17.22 -2.96 18.43
N LYS A 183 16.33 -2.11 18.97
CA LYS A 183 14.87 -2.31 18.96
C LYS A 183 14.32 -2.50 17.53
N THR A 184 14.74 -1.68 16.55
CA THR A 184 14.22 -1.83 15.18
C THR A 184 14.78 -3.06 14.47
N ARG A 185 16.00 -3.49 14.78
CA ARG A 185 16.57 -4.74 14.26
C ARG A 185 15.85 -5.96 14.82
N GLU A 186 15.59 -6.00 16.13
CA GLU A 186 14.80 -7.05 16.78
C GLU A 186 13.39 -7.13 16.21
N LEU A 187 12.71 -5.98 16.09
CA LEU A 187 11.38 -5.90 15.49
C LEU A 187 11.37 -6.41 14.04
N ARG A 188 12.43 -6.12 13.28
CA ARG A 188 12.53 -6.56 11.88
C ARG A 188 12.73 -8.06 11.79
N ALA A 189 13.68 -8.61 12.55
CA ALA A 189 13.90 -10.05 12.60
C ALA A 189 12.62 -10.81 12.98
N TRP A 190 11.89 -10.32 13.98
CA TRP A 190 10.60 -10.89 14.36
C TRP A 190 9.55 -10.79 13.25
N LEU A 191 9.46 -9.65 12.55
CA LEU A 191 8.52 -9.48 11.43
C LEU A 191 8.87 -10.38 10.24
N ASP A 192 10.15 -10.55 9.93
CA ASP A 192 10.62 -11.43 8.86
C ASP A 192 10.27 -12.90 9.17
N GLU A 193 10.51 -13.33 10.42
CA GLU A 193 10.13 -14.66 10.90
C GLU A 193 8.60 -14.85 10.84
N TYR A 194 7.84 -13.89 11.36
CA TYR A 194 6.38 -13.94 11.36
C TYR A 194 5.80 -13.97 9.95
N ASN A 195 6.32 -13.14 9.04
CA ASN A 195 5.90 -13.15 7.64
C ASN A 195 6.25 -14.47 6.94
N SER A 196 7.42 -15.04 7.22
CA SER A 196 7.82 -16.35 6.69
C SER A 196 6.89 -17.46 7.19
N PHE A 197 6.55 -17.42 8.49
CA PHE A 197 5.59 -18.34 9.09
C PHE A 197 4.21 -18.22 8.44
N VAL A 198 3.67 -17.02 8.28
CA VAL A 198 2.36 -16.81 7.64
C VAL A 198 2.39 -17.28 6.17
N GLN A 199 3.45 -17.00 5.44
CA GLN A 199 3.60 -17.41 4.04
C GLN A 199 3.75 -18.92 3.86
N SER A 200 4.02 -19.67 4.95
CA SER A 200 4.04 -21.14 4.91
C SER A 200 2.64 -21.76 4.83
N PHE A 201 1.58 -20.99 5.12
CA PHE A 201 0.20 -21.44 5.02
C PHE A 201 -0.37 -21.21 3.62
N ASP A 202 -1.14 -22.18 3.13
CA ASP A 202 -2.08 -21.96 2.04
C ASP A 202 -3.32 -21.24 2.60
N ILE A 203 -3.49 -19.97 2.23
CA ILE A 203 -4.59 -19.13 2.72
C ILE A 203 -5.66 -19.05 1.63
N ASP A 204 -6.68 -19.89 1.75
CA ASP A 204 -7.78 -19.96 0.80
C ASP A 204 -8.96 -19.06 1.22
N PHE A 205 -9.54 -18.39 0.21
CA PHE A 205 -10.72 -17.55 0.34
C PHE A 205 -11.40 -17.42 -1.02
N PRO A 206 -12.74 -17.50 -1.12
CA PRO A 206 -13.43 -17.55 -2.40
C PRO A 206 -13.03 -16.41 -3.35
N THR A 207 -12.65 -16.78 -4.59
CA THR A 207 -12.11 -15.85 -5.59
C THR A 207 -13.11 -14.76 -5.97
N HIS A 208 -14.39 -15.10 -6.09
CA HIS A 208 -15.46 -14.16 -6.43
C HIS A 208 -15.71 -13.06 -5.37
N LEU A 209 -15.13 -13.18 -4.17
CA LEU A 209 -15.28 -12.20 -3.08
C LEU A 209 -14.13 -11.18 -3.02
N GLU A 210 -13.22 -11.17 -4.01
CA GLU A 210 -12.08 -10.26 -4.22
C GLU A 210 -11.83 -9.26 -3.07
N PRO A 211 -11.20 -9.70 -1.96
CA PRO A 211 -10.84 -8.79 -0.89
C PRO A 211 -9.88 -7.75 -1.44
N LYS A 212 -10.06 -6.51 -0.99
CA LYS A 212 -9.24 -5.40 -1.46
C LYS A 212 -7.76 -5.73 -1.22
N TYR A 213 -6.92 -5.50 -2.24
CA TYR A 213 -5.49 -5.75 -2.20
C TYR A 213 -5.09 -7.23 -1.97
N ARG A 214 -5.82 -8.21 -2.55
CA ARG A 214 -5.56 -9.65 -2.40
C ARG A 214 -4.09 -10.08 -2.59
N SER A 215 -3.31 -9.36 -3.40
CA SER A 215 -1.89 -9.67 -3.60
C SER A 215 -0.97 -9.22 -2.44
N ALA A 216 -1.47 -8.50 -1.43
CA ALA A 216 -0.71 -8.05 -0.28
C ALA A 216 -0.65 -9.15 0.80
N THR A 217 0.35 -10.01 0.72
CA THR A 217 0.52 -11.21 1.57
C THR A 217 1.54 -11.03 2.69
N GLY A 218 2.06 -9.81 2.89
CA GLY A 218 3.01 -9.50 3.95
C GLY A 218 2.44 -8.53 4.98
N PHE A 219 2.84 -8.70 6.23
CA PHE A 219 2.62 -7.74 7.30
C PHE A 219 3.79 -6.77 7.43
N HIS A 220 3.46 -5.55 7.83
CA HIS A 220 4.42 -4.52 8.25
C HIS A 220 3.87 -3.78 9.46
N ARG A 221 4.74 -3.03 10.15
CA ARG A 221 4.35 -2.16 11.26
C ARG A 221 4.46 -0.69 10.86
N VAL A 222 3.46 0.10 11.27
CA VAL A 222 3.45 1.55 11.05
C VAL A 222 3.47 2.27 12.39
N PHE A 223 4.57 2.99 12.62
CA PHE A 223 4.79 3.90 13.73
C PHE A 223 4.52 5.35 13.29
N ASN A 224 4.13 6.21 14.22
CA ASN A 224 3.86 7.62 13.97
C ASN A 224 4.62 8.45 14.99
N VAL A 225 5.25 9.54 14.57
CA VAL A 225 6.12 10.42 15.38
C VAL A 225 7.40 9.72 15.85
N ASP A 226 7.29 8.60 16.57
CA ASP A 226 8.39 7.80 17.11
C ASP A 226 8.05 6.30 17.19
N PHE A 227 8.96 5.48 17.73
CA PHE A 227 8.80 4.03 17.87
C PHE A 227 8.02 3.56 19.11
N GLU A 228 7.44 4.49 19.87
CA GLU A 228 6.53 4.20 21.00
C GLU A 228 5.06 4.40 20.60
N HIS A 229 4.80 5.12 19.50
CA HIS A 229 3.45 5.43 19.05
C HIS A 229 3.05 4.65 17.80
N GLY A 230 2.06 3.77 17.95
CA GLY A 230 1.52 2.94 16.88
C GLY A 230 2.11 1.53 16.89
N GLY A 231 2.67 1.09 15.76
CA GLY A 231 3.35 -0.20 15.67
C GLY A 231 2.42 -1.41 15.51
N ARG A 232 1.14 -1.22 15.19
CA ARG A 232 0.21 -2.31 14.88
C ARG A 232 0.62 -3.01 13.58
N LEU A 233 0.39 -4.33 13.52
CA LEU A 233 0.49 -5.09 12.27
C LEU A 233 -0.60 -4.63 11.30
N VAL A 234 -0.18 -4.37 10.07
CA VAL A 234 -1.05 -3.96 8.96
C VAL A 234 -0.53 -4.56 7.65
N GLY A 235 -1.28 -4.40 6.56
CA GLY A 235 -0.81 -4.69 5.20
C GLY A 235 -1.40 -5.95 4.58
N HIS A 236 -1.56 -7.03 5.36
CA HIS A 236 -2.06 -8.30 4.84
C HIS A 236 -3.54 -8.19 4.40
N TRP A 237 -3.87 -8.80 3.25
CA TRP A 237 -5.19 -8.71 2.64
C TRP A 237 -6.32 -9.25 3.52
N ILE A 238 -6.01 -10.18 4.44
CA ILE A 238 -6.98 -10.77 5.38
C ILE A 238 -7.68 -9.72 6.25
N PHE A 239 -7.03 -8.58 6.54
CA PHE A 239 -7.66 -7.49 7.29
C PHE A 239 -8.81 -6.81 6.55
N ASN A 240 -8.91 -7.01 5.22
CA ASN A 240 -9.96 -6.43 4.39
C ASN A 240 -11.18 -7.35 4.21
N ILE A 241 -11.19 -8.54 4.84
CA ILE A 241 -12.33 -9.46 4.81
C ILE A 241 -13.44 -8.91 5.71
N LYS A 242 -14.66 -8.81 5.17
CA LYS A 242 -15.84 -8.39 5.94
C LYS A 242 -16.17 -9.40 7.03
N LYS A 243 -16.67 -8.93 8.17
CA LYS A 243 -16.98 -9.77 9.33
C LYS A 243 -17.84 -10.99 8.96
N GLU A 244 -18.86 -10.77 8.15
CA GLU A 244 -19.84 -11.79 7.75
C GLU A 244 -19.21 -12.87 6.85
N GLN A 245 -18.05 -12.59 6.25
CA GLN A 245 -17.38 -13.47 5.29
C GLN A 245 -16.18 -14.21 5.89
N ARG A 246 -15.73 -13.86 7.10
CA ARG A 246 -14.52 -14.44 7.71
C ARG A 246 -14.59 -15.95 7.88
N HIS A 247 -15.79 -16.51 8.08
CA HIS A 247 -16.02 -17.96 8.19
C HIS A 247 -15.66 -18.75 6.92
N LEU A 248 -15.48 -18.07 5.77
CA LEU A 248 -15.07 -18.67 4.50
C LEU A 248 -13.55 -18.79 4.37
N LEU A 249 -12.78 -18.17 5.28
CA LEU A 249 -11.32 -18.26 5.29
C LEU A 249 -10.89 -19.66 5.72
N LYS A 250 -9.93 -20.23 4.99
CA LYS A 250 -9.28 -21.48 5.35
C LYS A 250 -7.78 -21.33 5.41
N LEU A 251 -7.15 -22.05 6.33
CA LEU A 251 -5.69 -22.19 6.41
C LEU A 251 -5.36 -23.66 6.17
N ASN A 252 -4.59 -23.95 5.13
CA ASN A 252 -4.26 -25.31 4.69
C ASN A 252 -5.51 -26.19 4.47
N GLY A 253 -6.59 -25.59 3.96
CA GLY A 253 -7.87 -26.27 3.74
C GLY A 253 -8.79 -26.39 4.96
N GLU A 254 -8.32 -26.04 6.17
CA GLU A 254 -9.09 -26.13 7.41
C GLU A 254 -9.81 -24.81 7.76
N GLN A 255 -10.99 -24.90 8.38
CA GLN A 255 -11.75 -23.72 8.80
C GLN A 255 -11.04 -22.96 9.93
N VAL A 256 -11.08 -21.62 9.86
CA VAL A 256 -10.47 -20.75 10.87
C VAL A 256 -11.44 -20.47 12.02
N THR A 257 -10.91 -20.48 13.24
CA THR A 257 -11.58 -19.92 14.44
C THR A 257 -10.92 -18.59 14.81
N GLU A 258 -11.73 -17.54 15.02
CA GLU A 258 -11.26 -16.21 15.44
C GLU A 258 -11.23 -16.13 16.98
N LEU A 259 -10.03 -15.99 17.55
CA LEU A 259 -9.84 -15.65 18.96
C LEU A 259 -9.70 -14.13 19.10
N ASP A 260 -10.50 -13.52 19.97
CA ASP A 260 -10.49 -12.07 20.20
C ASP A 260 -10.32 -11.74 21.68
N PHE A 261 -9.65 -10.62 21.97
CA PHE A 261 -9.48 -10.13 23.33
C PHE A 261 -10.74 -9.36 23.77
N LYS A 262 -11.55 -10.00 24.62
CA LYS A 262 -12.76 -9.38 25.18
C LYS A 262 -12.40 -8.06 25.90
N SER A 263 -13.06 -6.98 25.50
CA SER A 263 -12.96 -5.66 26.14
C SER A 263 -11.51 -5.18 26.36
N MET A 264 -10.69 -5.30 25.31
CA MET A 264 -9.24 -5.02 25.37
C MET A 264 -8.90 -3.63 25.97
N TYR A 265 -9.62 -2.56 25.60
CA TYR A 265 -9.28 -1.20 26.07
C TYR A 265 -9.43 -1.04 27.59
N PRO A 266 -10.58 -1.36 28.22
CA PRO A 266 -10.70 -1.40 29.67
C PRO A 266 -9.58 -2.22 30.35
N ASN A 267 -9.31 -3.43 29.85
CA ASN A 267 -8.29 -4.29 30.43
C ASN A 267 -6.88 -3.67 30.39
N ILE A 268 -6.50 -3.05 29.27
CA ILE A 268 -5.22 -2.34 29.15
C ILE A 268 -5.17 -1.16 30.13
N LEU A 269 -6.23 -0.36 30.24
CA LEU A 269 -6.26 0.80 31.15
C LEU A 269 -6.10 0.39 32.62
N TYR A 270 -6.81 -0.66 33.04
CA TYR A 270 -6.66 -1.21 34.39
C TYR A 270 -5.23 -1.72 34.60
N SER A 271 -4.67 -2.46 33.64
CA SER A 271 -3.30 -2.95 33.73
C SER A 271 -2.26 -1.84 33.85
N VAL A 272 -2.43 -0.73 33.13
CA VAL A 272 -1.56 0.45 33.23
C VAL A 272 -1.63 1.09 34.63
N ALA A 273 -2.79 1.01 35.28
CA ALA A 273 -2.97 1.44 36.66
C ALA A 273 -2.50 0.40 37.70
N GLY A 274 -1.93 -0.74 37.27
CA GLY A 274 -1.54 -1.84 38.16
C GLY A 274 -2.72 -2.65 38.71
N LEU A 275 -3.88 -2.58 38.06
CA LEU A 275 -5.12 -3.23 38.46
C LEU A 275 -5.49 -4.35 37.49
N ASN A 276 -6.25 -5.34 37.97
CA ASN A 276 -6.84 -6.38 37.13
C ASN A 276 -8.37 -6.19 37.06
N TYR A 277 -8.89 -5.80 35.90
CA TYR A 277 -10.30 -5.51 35.73
C TYR A 277 -11.22 -6.65 36.21
N HIS A 278 -10.87 -7.88 35.84
CA HIS A 278 -11.65 -9.09 36.15
C HIS A 278 -11.75 -9.34 37.65
N GLN A 279 -10.67 -9.09 38.40
CA GLN A 279 -10.67 -9.19 39.87
C GLN A 279 -11.50 -8.09 40.53
N PHE A 280 -11.42 -6.85 40.04
CA PHE A 280 -12.14 -5.72 40.62
C PHE A 280 -13.64 -5.74 40.34
N HIS A 281 -14.04 -6.26 39.17
CA HIS A 281 -15.42 -6.17 38.68
C HIS A 281 -16.10 -7.52 38.50
N ASN A 282 -15.49 -8.60 39.00
CA ASN A 282 -16.02 -9.97 38.94
C ASN A 282 -16.55 -10.34 37.54
N ASP A 283 -15.72 -10.12 36.51
CA ASP A 283 -16.01 -10.41 35.10
C ASP A 283 -17.23 -9.70 34.48
N ALA A 284 -17.77 -8.67 35.13
CA ALA A 284 -18.84 -7.84 34.57
C ALA A 284 -18.46 -7.23 33.20
N ASP A 285 -19.47 -6.85 32.40
CA ASP A 285 -19.20 -6.16 31.14
C ASP A 285 -18.74 -4.71 31.42
N PRO A 286 -17.50 -4.33 31.06
CA PRO A 286 -16.97 -2.98 31.33
C PRO A 286 -17.71 -1.86 30.61
N TYR A 287 -18.55 -2.18 29.62
CA TYR A 287 -19.36 -1.21 28.90
C TYR A 287 -20.77 -1.06 29.48
N GLN A 288 -21.13 -1.87 30.47
CA GLN A 288 -22.46 -1.84 31.09
C GLN A 288 -22.42 -0.93 32.34
N ILE A 289 -22.67 0.36 32.12
CA ILE A 289 -22.73 1.38 33.17
C ILE A 289 -24.20 1.73 33.43
N VAL A 290 -24.56 1.89 34.71
CA VAL A 290 -25.91 2.27 35.14
C VAL A 290 -26.35 3.55 34.43
N ASP A 291 -27.60 3.60 33.99
CA ASP A 291 -28.23 4.73 33.29
C ASP A 291 -27.63 5.12 31.93
N LEU A 292 -26.68 4.34 31.40
CA LEU A 292 -26.08 4.58 30.08
C LEU A 292 -26.24 3.38 29.14
N GLY A 293 -26.60 3.66 27.90
CA GLY A 293 -26.63 2.65 26.85
C GLY A 293 -25.23 2.08 26.58
N ARG A 294 -25.09 0.76 26.62
CA ARG A 294 -23.81 0.06 26.42
C ARG A 294 -23.04 0.50 25.18
N ASP A 295 -23.74 0.66 24.05
CA ASP A 295 -23.11 1.07 22.80
C ASP A 295 -22.59 2.52 22.84
N LEU A 296 -23.28 3.41 23.57
CA LEU A 296 -22.83 4.78 23.80
C LEU A 296 -21.57 4.79 24.68
N VAL A 297 -21.54 3.99 25.74
CA VAL A 297 -20.34 3.82 26.59
C VAL A 297 -19.17 3.31 25.76
N LYS A 298 -19.38 2.24 24.99
CA LYS A 298 -18.36 1.67 24.11
C LYS A 298 -17.84 2.68 23.08
N PHE A 299 -18.72 3.47 22.49
CA PHE A 299 -18.35 4.56 21.58
C PHE A 299 -17.55 5.65 22.29
N GLY A 300 -17.97 6.06 23.49
CA GLY A 300 -17.25 7.01 24.34
C GLY A 300 -15.83 6.57 24.65
N PHE A 301 -15.64 5.30 25.07
CA PHE A 301 -14.32 4.70 25.26
C PHE A 301 -13.49 4.75 23.99
N LEU A 302 -14.06 4.38 22.84
CA LEU A 302 -13.35 4.42 21.56
C LEU A 302 -12.90 5.85 21.23
N VAL A 303 -13.75 6.86 21.45
CA VAL A 303 -13.41 8.26 21.23
C VAL A 303 -12.29 8.70 22.18
N ALA A 304 -12.39 8.40 23.47
CA ALA A 304 -11.36 8.74 24.46
C ALA A 304 -10.00 8.13 24.10
N MET A 305 -9.96 6.85 23.73
CA MET A 305 -8.74 6.14 23.36
C MET A 305 -8.15 6.59 22.02
N THR A 306 -8.94 7.24 21.15
CA THR A 306 -8.51 7.65 19.80
C THR A 306 -8.43 9.16 19.62
N ASN A 307 -8.78 9.96 20.63
CA ASN A 307 -8.87 11.42 20.51
C ASN A 307 -7.53 12.10 20.15
N ASN A 308 -6.38 11.53 20.53
CA ASN A 308 -5.07 12.01 20.08
C ASN A 308 -4.72 11.65 18.62
N THR A 309 -5.58 10.89 17.92
CA THR A 309 -5.41 10.53 16.50
C THR A 309 -6.44 11.14 15.56
N ARG A 310 -7.41 11.90 16.11
CA ARG A 310 -8.50 12.59 15.39
C ARG A 310 -8.38 14.11 15.37
N ARG A 311 -7.36 14.70 15.99
CA ARG A 311 -7.04 16.12 15.87
C ARG A 311 -6.22 16.39 14.62
#